data_AF-A0A0Q6KYL8-F1
#
_entry.id   AF-A0A0Q6KYL8-F1
#
_cell.length_a   1.000
_cell.length_b   1.000
_cell.length_c   1.000
_cell.angle_alpha   90.00
_cell.angle_beta   90.00
_cell.angle_gamma   90.00
#
_symmetry.space_group_name_H-M   'P 1'
#
loop_
_entity.id
_entity.type
_entity.pdbx_description
1 polymer ?
#
loop_
_entity_poly.entity_id
_entity_poly.type
_entity_poly.pdbx_seq_one_letter_code
_entity_poly.pdbx_strand_id
1 'polypeptide(L)'
;MDIGLAIRRTRKSVGLTQDKVATLAGVSRQAVVLLEQGGGLMSTLAKVGPQIGFRIIGLANGDNPAAQVQAARRRRKMTQQDAAFRAGVSVPTMRAVERGTASMAALTSVLTVLSPKAREAIPAQAHWQVKRDVRFTPPEVVEWVLASFGPIALDPAGDPRCFVPAERVLTQADDGLATLWSGRMAFVNPPFSDLTRWIGRCCDAWDRQEVEMIVGLFPARTETTTFRERVFGIADVLLMPRRLSFYDEHRTKMAPAPFALMVCVWGAERDRVLDFAARTGALVLWATDGAKTKVGGLDCGMEPLCAA
;
A
#
# COMPACT_ATOMS: atom_id res chain seq x y z
N MET A 1 2.27 28.15 4.63
CA MET A 1 1.48 27.00 4.13
C MET A 1 0.02 27.41 4.16
N ASP A 2 -0.70 27.28 3.05
CA ASP A 2 -2.16 27.47 3.04
C ASP A 2 -2.83 26.17 3.48
N ILE A 3 -3.22 26.12 4.76
CA ILE A 3 -3.81 24.93 5.38
C ILE A 3 -5.21 24.66 4.84
N GLY A 4 -5.97 25.71 4.50
CA GLY A 4 -7.32 25.56 3.96
C GLY A 4 -7.31 24.90 2.59
N LEU A 5 -6.43 25.40 1.70
CA LEU A 5 -6.25 24.82 0.37
C LEU A 5 -5.75 23.36 0.44
N ALA A 6 -4.87 23.07 1.39
CA ALA A 6 -4.36 21.72 1.66
C ALA A 6 -5.53 20.77 2.03
N ILE A 7 -6.34 21.13 3.02
CA ILE A 7 -7.54 20.36 3.42
C ILE A 7 -8.47 20.12 2.23
N ARG A 8 -8.71 21.14 1.39
CA ARG A 8 -9.54 21.03 0.19
C ARG A 8 -8.96 20.03 -0.82
N ARG A 9 -7.64 20.06 -1.04
CA ARG A 9 -6.94 19.13 -1.94
C ARG A 9 -7.04 17.70 -1.40
N THR A 10 -6.73 17.49 -0.12
CA THR A 10 -6.84 16.18 0.51
C THR A 10 -8.26 15.63 0.42
N ARG A 11 -9.29 16.43 0.76
CA ARG A 11 -10.69 15.99 0.62
C ARG A 11 -11.03 15.57 -0.82
N LYS A 12 -10.67 16.40 -1.81
CA LYS A 12 -10.92 16.07 -3.23
C LYS A 12 -10.18 14.79 -3.64
N SER A 13 -8.96 14.58 -3.13
CA SER A 13 -8.14 13.41 -3.44
C SER A 13 -8.72 12.08 -2.94
N VAL A 14 -9.55 12.13 -1.89
CA VAL A 14 -10.27 10.97 -1.32
C VAL A 14 -11.71 10.86 -1.84
N GLY A 15 -12.12 11.70 -2.80
CA GLY A 15 -13.43 11.61 -3.46
C GLY A 15 -14.64 12.04 -2.61
N LEU A 16 -14.43 12.65 -1.44
CA LEU A 16 -15.52 13.04 -0.56
C LEU A 16 -16.07 14.44 -0.89
N THR A 17 -17.38 14.60 -0.89
CA THR A 17 -18.04 15.91 -0.95
C THR A 17 -17.94 16.63 0.40
N GLN A 18 -18.10 17.96 0.42
CA GLN A 18 -18.12 18.72 1.66
C GLN A 18 -19.24 18.24 2.59
N ASP A 19 -20.42 17.93 2.05
CA ASP A 19 -21.56 17.39 2.79
C ASP A 19 -21.29 16.02 3.40
N LYS A 20 -20.63 15.13 2.64
CA LYS A 20 -20.27 13.80 3.16
C LYS A 20 -19.26 13.90 4.30
N VAL A 21 -18.23 14.75 4.18
CA VAL A 21 -17.26 14.99 5.26
C VAL A 21 -17.93 15.61 6.47
N ALA A 22 -18.81 16.60 6.27
CA ALA A 22 -19.55 17.26 7.34
C ALA A 22 -20.36 16.24 8.15
N THR A 23 -21.06 15.33 7.46
CA THR A 23 -21.83 14.25 8.07
C THR A 23 -20.93 13.30 8.88
N LEU A 24 -19.84 12.81 8.28
CA LEU A 24 -18.89 11.89 8.94
C LEU A 24 -18.21 12.50 10.18
N ALA A 25 -17.90 13.79 10.13
CA ALA A 25 -17.25 14.50 11.22
C ALA A 25 -18.23 15.06 12.28
N GLY A 26 -19.55 14.94 12.06
CA GLY A 26 -20.56 15.52 12.96
C GLY A 26 -20.44 17.04 13.06
N VAL A 27 -20.20 17.72 11.94
CA VAL A 27 -20.09 19.18 11.85
C VAL A 27 -20.99 19.72 10.73
N SER A 28 -21.26 21.02 10.70
CA SER A 28 -22.03 21.61 9.59
C SER A 28 -21.21 21.65 8.30
N ARG A 29 -21.88 21.56 7.15
CA ARG A 29 -21.27 21.78 5.83
C ARG A 29 -20.53 23.11 5.76
N GLN A 30 -21.13 24.16 6.32
CA GLN A 30 -20.53 25.49 6.37
C GLN A 30 -19.21 25.52 7.17
N ALA A 31 -19.09 24.71 8.23
CA ALA A 31 -17.84 24.59 8.97
C ALA A 31 -16.72 23.97 8.13
N VAL A 32 -17.04 23.01 7.25
CA VAL A 32 -16.08 22.41 6.30
C VAL A 32 -15.69 23.42 5.22
N VAL A 33 -16.65 24.19 4.68
CA VAL A 33 -16.38 25.27 3.72
C VAL A 33 -15.44 26.31 4.32
N LEU A 34 -15.73 26.77 5.53
CA LEU A 34 -14.92 27.77 6.22
C LEU A 34 -13.50 27.25 6.50
N LEU A 35 -13.37 25.96 6.84
CA LEU A 35 -12.09 25.31 7.05
C LEU A 35 -11.25 25.25 5.76
N GLU A 36 -11.87 24.93 4.62
CA GLU A 36 -11.22 24.90 3.29
C GLU A 36 -10.80 26.28 2.78
N GLN A 37 -11.40 27.35 3.32
CA GLN A 37 -11.03 28.74 3.06
C GLN A 37 -9.92 29.25 3.99
N GLY A 38 -9.37 28.38 4.86
CA GLY A 38 -8.34 28.74 5.85
C GLY A 38 -8.89 29.39 7.12
N GLY A 39 -10.21 29.46 7.27
CA GLY A 39 -10.91 29.97 8.45
C GLY A 39 -11.32 28.85 9.42
N GLY A 40 -12.16 29.21 10.39
CA GLY A 40 -12.73 28.27 11.35
C GLY A 40 -11.81 27.92 12.51
N LEU A 41 -12.18 26.86 13.24
CA LEU A 41 -11.53 26.46 14.49
C LEU A 41 -10.72 25.18 14.32
N MET A 42 -9.62 25.08 15.08
CA MET A 42 -8.82 23.86 15.19
C MET A 42 -9.62 22.67 15.71
N SER A 43 -10.67 22.89 16.51
CA SER A 43 -11.58 21.84 16.96
C SER A 43 -12.36 21.21 15.80
N THR A 44 -12.77 22.01 14.81
CA THR A 44 -13.37 21.53 13.57
C THR A 44 -12.35 20.73 12.76
N LEU A 45 -11.11 21.22 12.66
CA LEU A 45 -10.04 20.46 12.01
C LEU A 45 -9.78 19.11 12.70
N ALA A 46 -9.82 19.05 14.02
CA ALA A 46 -9.61 17.81 14.76
C ALA A 46 -10.69 16.75 14.45
N LYS A 47 -11.92 17.18 14.13
CA LYS A 47 -13.00 16.29 13.71
C LYS A 47 -12.92 15.91 12.23
N VAL A 48 -12.60 16.87 11.36
CA VAL A 48 -12.57 16.70 9.89
C VAL A 48 -11.31 15.98 9.42
N GLY A 49 -10.14 16.31 9.98
CA GLY A 49 -8.84 15.82 9.54
C GLY A 49 -8.74 14.29 9.46
N PRO A 50 -9.14 13.54 10.51
CA PRO A 50 -9.14 12.07 10.48
C PRO A 50 -10.02 11.47 9.38
N GLN A 51 -11.16 12.09 9.06
CA GLN A 51 -12.12 11.57 8.07
C GLN A 51 -11.59 11.63 6.63
N ILE A 52 -10.70 12.57 6.36
CA ILE A 52 -10.06 12.75 5.04
C ILE A 52 -8.61 12.30 5.02
N GLY A 53 -8.07 11.78 6.14
CA GLY A 53 -6.67 11.39 6.26
C GLY A 53 -5.68 12.56 6.24
N PHE A 54 -6.13 13.79 6.53
CA PHE A 54 -5.29 14.98 6.51
C PHE A 54 -4.32 15.00 7.71
N ARG A 55 -3.03 15.17 7.42
CA ARG A 55 -1.97 15.31 8.42
C ARG A 55 -0.97 16.39 7.99
N ILE A 56 -0.38 17.09 8.96
CA ILE A 56 0.72 18.03 8.71
C ILE A 56 2.04 17.30 8.98
N ILE A 57 2.95 17.27 8.01
CA ILE A 57 4.29 16.66 8.12
C ILE A 57 5.35 17.75 8.26
N GLY A 58 6.45 17.42 8.93
CA GLY A 58 7.53 18.37 9.22
C GLY A 58 7.37 19.09 10.55
N LEU A 59 6.39 18.69 11.37
CA LEU A 59 6.29 19.02 12.79
C LEU A 59 6.83 17.85 13.63
N ALA A 60 7.05 18.09 14.92
CA ALA A 60 7.36 17.02 15.86
C ALA A 60 6.16 16.06 15.99
N ASN A 61 6.43 14.80 16.33
CA ASN A 61 5.40 13.78 16.49
C ASN A 61 4.33 14.23 17.51
N GLY A 62 3.06 13.95 17.19
CA GLY A 62 1.92 14.24 18.04
C GLY A 62 0.61 13.81 17.38
N ASP A 63 -0.35 13.39 18.21
CA ASP A 63 -1.61 12.76 17.78
C ASP A 63 -2.57 13.73 17.08
N ASN A 64 -2.37 15.04 17.28
CA ASN A 64 -3.15 16.10 16.68
C ASN A 64 -2.29 17.37 16.46
N PRO A 65 -2.75 18.34 15.64
CA PRO A 65 -1.98 19.55 15.34
C PRO A 65 -1.55 20.36 16.58
N ALA A 66 -2.34 20.36 17.65
CA ALA A 66 -2.01 21.08 18.88
C ALA A 66 -0.83 20.44 19.64
N ALA A 67 -0.85 19.12 19.77
CA ALA A 67 0.26 18.34 20.35
C ALA A 67 1.54 18.49 19.51
N GLN A 68 1.41 18.48 18.18
CA GLN A 68 2.54 18.68 17.25
C GLN A 68 3.17 20.07 17.40
N VAL A 69 2.35 21.12 17.55
CA VAL A 69 2.83 22.49 17.83
C VAL A 69 3.57 22.56 19.17
N GLN A 70 2.99 21.97 20.22
CA GLN A 70 3.61 21.96 21.55
C GLN A 70 4.96 21.23 21.53
N ALA A 71 5.02 20.06 20.91
CA ALA A 71 6.24 19.28 20.76
C ALA A 71 7.29 20.02 19.91
N ALA A 72 6.88 20.67 18.82
CA ALA A 72 7.77 21.44 17.95
C ALA A 72 8.39 22.64 18.69
N ARG A 73 7.59 23.35 19.49
CA ARG A 73 8.08 24.45 20.34
C ARG A 73 9.09 23.95 21.37
N ARG A 74 8.77 22.87 22.08
CA ARG A 74 9.66 22.27 23.09
C ARG A 74 10.97 21.79 22.47
N ARG A 75 10.94 21.16 21.29
CA ARG A 75 12.14 20.72 20.57
C ARG A 75 13.07 21.88 20.20
N ARG A 76 12.51 23.06 19.95
CA ARG A 76 13.26 24.30 19.67
C ARG A 76 13.65 25.07 20.94
N LYS A 77 13.36 24.54 22.14
CA LYS A 77 13.63 25.18 23.44
C LYS A 77 13.01 26.58 23.57
N MET A 78 11.86 26.84 22.94
CA MET A 78 11.16 28.13 23.01
C MET A 78 10.11 28.11 24.13
N THR A 79 9.96 29.23 24.86
CA THR A 79 8.81 29.40 25.76
C THR A 79 7.54 29.70 24.95
N GLN A 80 6.36 29.58 25.57
CA GLN A 80 5.11 30.00 24.94
C GLN A 80 5.14 31.49 24.57
N GLN A 81 5.82 32.31 25.38
CA GLN A 81 5.96 33.74 25.15
C GLN A 81 6.85 34.02 23.93
N ASP A 82 8.00 33.35 23.81
CA ASP A 82 8.89 33.51 22.65
C ASP A 82 8.22 33.10 21.34
N ALA A 83 7.50 31.97 21.37
CA ALA A 83 6.77 31.48 20.21
C ALA A 83 5.64 32.44 19.81
N ALA A 84 4.90 32.97 20.79
CA ALA A 84 3.83 33.94 20.56
C ALA A 84 4.37 35.23 19.93
N PHE A 85 5.44 35.79 20.52
CA PHE A 85 6.09 37.00 20.02
C PHE A 85 6.56 36.84 18.58
N ARG A 86 7.28 35.76 18.26
CA ARG A 86 7.79 35.50 16.90
C ARG A 86 6.66 35.26 15.90
N ALA A 87 5.55 34.68 16.33
CA ALA A 87 4.38 34.40 15.47
C ALA A 87 3.43 35.58 15.32
N GLY A 88 3.68 36.71 16.01
CA GLY A 88 2.79 37.87 16.01
C GLY A 88 1.43 37.59 16.63
N VAL A 89 1.35 36.68 17.62
CA VAL A 89 0.12 36.33 18.34
C VAL A 89 0.27 36.60 19.84
N SER A 90 -0.85 36.72 20.55
CA SER A 90 -0.83 36.87 22.01
C SER A 90 -0.43 35.55 22.72
N VAL A 91 0.14 35.64 23.92
CA VAL A 91 0.45 34.45 24.75
C VAL A 91 -0.81 33.61 25.03
N PRO A 92 -1.97 34.19 25.37
CA PRO A 92 -3.23 33.45 25.45
C PRO A 92 -3.60 32.72 24.15
N THR A 93 -3.40 33.35 22.99
CA THR A 93 -3.62 32.72 21.68
C THR A 93 -2.69 31.53 21.47
N MET A 94 -1.40 31.66 21.79
CA MET A 94 -0.44 30.55 21.73
C MET A 94 -0.88 29.38 22.63
N ARG A 95 -1.35 29.67 23.85
CA ARG A 95 -1.91 28.64 24.74
C ARG A 95 -3.15 27.98 24.15
N ALA A 96 -4.03 28.74 23.48
CA ALA A 96 -5.20 28.19 22.81
C ALA A 96 -4.83 27.30 21.62
N VAL A 97 -3.75 27.62 20.89
CA VAL A 97 -3.21 26.77 19.81
C VAL A 97 -2.71 25.44 20.39
N GLU A 98 -1.95 25.46 21.49
CA GLU A 98 -1.49 24.22 22.15
C GLU A 98 -2.61 23.38 22.77
N ARG A 99 -3.77 23.98 23.04
CA ARG A 99 -4.99 23.27 23.47
C ARG A 99 -5.88 22.82 22.31
N GLY A 100 -5.59 23.24 21.07
CA GLY A 100 -6.40 22.91 19.90
C GLY A 100 -7.74 23.65 19.82
N THR A 101 -7.90 24.76 20.54
CA THR A 101 -9.14 25.55 20.58
C THR A 101 -9.03 26.87 19.82
N ALA A 102 -7.86 27.18 19.23
CA ALA A 102 -7.63 28.41 18.50
C ALA A 102 -8.22 28.38 17.08
N SER A 103 -8.17 29.53 16.40
CA SER A 103 -8.52 29.65 14.99
C SER A 103 -7.45 29.05 14.07
N MET A 104 -7.85 28.67 12.86
CA MET A 104 -6.93 28.21 11.82
C MET A 104 -5.92 29.28 11.40
N ALA A 105 -6.30 30.56 11.46
CA ALA A 105 -5.38 31.67 11.22
C ALA A 105 -4.25 31.72 12.27
N ALA A 106 -4.59 31.58 13.55
CA ALA A 106 -3.60 31.54 14.63
C ALA A 106 -2.66 30.34 14.50
N LEU A 107 -3.20 29.16 14.16
CA LEU A 107 -2.37 27.98 13.86
C LEU A 107 -1.40 28.25 12.72
N THR A 108 -1.87 28.88 11.63
CA THR A 108 -1.04 29.19 10.46
C THR A 108 0.11 30.11 10.82
N SER A 109 -0.14 31.18 11.59
CA SER A 109 0.90 32.12 12.06
C SER A 109 1.92 31.46 12.99
N VAL A 110 1.50 30.52 13.83
CA VAL A 110 2.42 29.79 14.72
C VAL A 110 3.28 28.80 13.93
N LEU A 111 2.72 28.15 12.90
CA LEU A 111 3.43 27.18 12.08
C LEU A 111 4.52 27.80 11.21
N THR A 112 4.33 29.03 10.70
CA THR A 112 5.37 29.72 9.91
C THR A 112 6.67 29.90 10.71
N VAL A 113 6.57 30.07 12.03
CA VAL A 113 7.71 30.23 12.94
C VAL A 113 8.27 28.89 13.39
N LEU A 114 7.41 28.01 13.90
CA LEU A 114 7.86 26.76 14.53
C LEU A 114 8.25 25.69 13.51
N SER A 115 7.69 25.74 12.31
CA SER A 115 8.08 24.84 11.24
C SER A 115 7.88 25.49 9.87
N PRO A 116 8.83 26.35 9.45
CA PRO A 116 8.80 26.94 8.10
C PRO A 116 8.93 25.88 6.98
N LYS A 117 9.43 24.68 7.31
CA LYS A 117 9.48 23.52 6.41
C LYS A 117 8.26 22.60 6.56
N ALA A 118 7.27 22.92 7.40
CA ALA A 118 6.04 22.14 7.48
C ALA A 118 5.34 22.14 6.13
N ARG A 119 4.94 20.94 5.71
CA ARG A 119 4.20 20.71 4.48
C ARG A 119 3.01 19.83 4.82
N GLU A 120 1.96 19.94 4.01
CA GLU A 120 0.91 18.93 4.02
C GLU A 120 1.56 17.55 3.83
N ALA A 121 1.08 16.54 4.57
CA ALA A 121 1.31 15.17 4.15
C ALA A 121 0.77 15.04 2.73
N ILE A 122 1.62 14.91 1.71
CA ILE A 122 1.12 14.43 0.42
C ILE A 122 0.41 13.12 0.78
N PRO A 123 -0.93 13.04 0.62
CA PRO A 123 -1.61 11.80 0.90
C PRO A 123 -0.88 10.78 0.03
N ALA A 124 -0.32 9.74 0.64
CA ALA A 124 0.01 8.55 -0.13
C ALA A 124 -1.35 8.06 -0.64
N GLN A 125 -1.76 8.57 -1.80
CA GLN A 125 -3.06 8.26 -2.36
C GLN A 125 -3.05 6.75 -2.55
N ALA A 126 -3.80 6.05 -1.72
CA ALA A 126 -4.51 4.87 -2.16
C ALA A 126 -5.50 5.37 -3.22
N HIS A 127 -5.00 5.57 -4.45
CA HIS A 127 -5.79 5.89 -5.63
C HIS A 127 -6.76 4.73 -5.89
N TRP A 128 -7.90 4.73 -5.22
CA TRP A 128 -9.00 3.80 -5.52
C TRP A 128 -10.01 4.40 -6.51
N GLN A 129 -9.74 5.55 -7.14
CA GLN A 129 -10.75 6.28 -7.91
C GLN A 129 -10.33 6.84 -9.27
N VAL A 130 -9.24 6.33 -9.86
CA VAL A 130 -9.09 6.36 -11.32
C VAL A 130 -8.68 4.96 -11.73
N LYS A 131 -9.48 4.30 -12.57
CA LYS A 131 -9.17 3.00 -13.20
C LYS A 131 -7.90 3.13 -14.05
N ARG A 132 -6.73 3.10 -13.41
CA ARG A 132 -5.47 2.72 -14.04
C ARG A 132 -4.83 1.70 -13.10
N ASP A 133 -5.21 0.45 -13.31
CA ASP A 133 -4.58 -0.72 -12.68
C ASP A 133 -3.26 -1.12 -13.37
N VAL A 134 -2.75 -0.31 -14.29
CA VAL A 134 -1.48 -0.56 -14.97
C VAL A 134 -0.34 -0.30 -13.99
N ARG A 135 0.31 -1.38 -13.57
CA ARG A 135 1.45 -1.37 -12.65
C ARG A 135 2.51 -2.32 -13.18
N PHE A 136 3.31 -1.86 -14.14
CA PHE A 136 4.41 -2.67 -14.65
C PHE A 136 5.44 -2.94 -13.55
N THR A 137 5.82 -4.21 -13.45
CA THR A 137 6.80 -4.72 -12.49
C THR A 137 8.12 -3.97 -12.66
N PRO A 138 8.72 -3.42 -11.60
CA PRO A 138 10.02 -2.77 -11.71
C PRO A 138 11.07 -3.74 -12.28
N PRO A 139 11.97 -3.30 -13.19
CA PRO A 139 13.00 -4.16 -13.75
C PRO A 139 13.84 -4.88 -12.68
N GLU A 140 14.14 -4.19 -11.57
CA GLU A 140 14.88 -4.76 -10.45
C GLU A 140 14.18 -6.00 -9.84
N VAL A 141 12.84 -6.01 -9.81
CA VAL A 141 12.07 -7.14 -9.30
C VAL A 141 12.06 -8.29 -10.31
N VAL A 142 11.95 -7.97 -11.60
CA VAL A 142 12.02 -8.98 -12.67
C VAL A 142 13.38 -9.69 -12.63
N GLU A 143 14.47 -8.94 -12.45
CA GLU A 143 15.82 -9.51 -12.29
C GLU A 143 15.93 -10.44 -11.08
N TRP A 144 15.38 -10.06 -9.92
CA TRP A 144 15.37 -10.93 -8.74
C TRP A 144 14.58 -12.20 -8.96
N VAL A 145 13.41 -12.11 -9.62
CA VAL A 145 12.58 -13.29 -9.95
C VAL A 145 13.35 -14.23 -10.88
N LEU A 146 13.94 -13.71 -11.95
CA LEU A 146 14.70 -14.51 -12.91
C LEU A 146 15.93 -15.16 -12.26
N ALA A 147 16.64 -14.44 -11.40
CA ALA A 147 17.83 -14.94 -10.73
C ALA A 147 17.52 -16.05 -9.73
N SER A 148 16.42 -15.95 -8.98
CA SER A 148 16.07 -16.91 -7.94
C SER A 148 15.25 -18.10 -8.45
N PHE A 149 14.33 -17.85 -9.39
CA PHE A 149 13.36 -18.86 -9.81
C PHE A 149 13.57 -19.35 -11.25
N GLY A 150 14.32 -18.62 -12.07
CA GLY A 150 14.62 -18.97 -13.46
C GLY A 150 13.67 -18.30 -14.47
N PRO A 151 13.68 -18.76 -15.74
CA PRO A 151 12.90 -18.17 -16.82
C PRO A 151 11.39 -18.18 -16.56
N ILE A 152 10.70 -17.11 -16.99
CA ILE A 152 9.25 -16.96 -16.85
C ILE A 152 8.58 -17.58 -18.08
N ALA A 153 7.90 -18.71 -17.88
CA ALA A 153 7.15 -19.36 -18.96
C ALA A 153 5.85 -18.59 -19.28
N LEU A 154 5.20 -18.04 -18.26
CA LEU A 154 3.90 -17.39 -18.39
C LEU A 154 3.81 -16.10 -17.56
N ASP A 155 3.36 -15.01 -18.19
CA ASP A 155 2.77 -13.85 -17.52
C ASP A 155 1.27 -13.82 -17.84
N PRO A 156 0.39 -14.28 -16.92
CA PRO A 156 -1.02 -14.40 -17.19
C PRO A 156 -1.78 -13.08 -17.05
N ALA A 157 -1.15 -12.02 -16.52
CA ALA A 157 -1.73 -10.69 -16.35
C ALA A 157 -0.87 -9.63 -17.05
N GLY A 158 -0.25 -10.02 -18.16
CA GLY A 158 0.81 -9.26 -18.78
C GLY A 158 0.32 -8.20 -19.75
N ASP A 159 1.28 -7.38 -20.16
CA ASP A 159 1.11 -6.34 -21.16
C ASP A 159 2.36 -6.30 -22.04
N PRO A 160 2.25 -6.23 -23.39
CA PRO A 160 3.41 -6.21 -24.28
C PRO A 160 4.39 -5.06 -24.01
N ARG A 161 3.93 -4.00 -23.34
CA ARG A 161 4.75 -2.83 -22.98
C ARG A 161 5.48 -3.02 -21.65
N CYS A 162 5.20 -4.04 -20.87
CA CYS A 162 5.87 -4.25 -19.58
C CYS A 162 7.33 -4.70 -19.76
N PHE A 163 8.01 -4.94 -18.63
CA PHE A 163 9.43 -5.36 -18.59
C PHE A 163 9.61 -6.86 -18.39
N VAL A 164 8.53 -7.63 -18.25
CA VAL A 164 8.56 -9.06 -17.93
C VAL A 164 8.87 -9.85 -19.20
N PRO A 165 10.01 -10.56 -19.30
CA PRO A 165 10.36 -11.34 -20.48
C PRO A 165 9.76 -12.75 -20.38
N ALA A 166 8.42 -12.85 -20.40
CA ALA A 166 7.74 -14.14 -20.39
C ALA A 166 7.69 -14.75 -21.79
N GLU A 167 7.84 -16.07 -21.88
CA GLU A 167 7.69 -16.80 -23.15
C GLU A 167 6.27 -16.67 -23.71
N ARG A 168 5.25 -16.73 -22.83
CA ARG A 168 3.85 -16.48 -23.16
C ARG A 168 3.29 -15.35 -22.30
N VAL A 169 2.68 -14.37 -22.93
CA VAL A 169 2.03 -13.22 -22.28
C VAL A 169 0.54 -13.27 -22.59
N LEU A 170 -0.30 -13.33 -21.56
CA LEU A 170 -1.75 -13.16 -21.70
C LEU A 170 -2.12 -11.72 -21.38
N THR A 171 -2.75 -11.06 -22.34
CA THR A 171 -3.21 -9.69 -22.21
C THR A 171 -4.64 -9.63 -21.69
N GLN A 172 -5.14 -8.42 -21.46
CA GLN A 172 -6.55 -8.22 -21.11
C GLN A 172 -7.52 -8.85 -22.13
N ALA A 173 -7.15 -8.91 -23.42
CA ALA A 173 -7.99 -9.52 -24.46
C ALA A 173 -8.06 -11.05 -24.35
N ASP A 174 -7.04 -11.69 -23.78
CA ASP A 174 -6.94 -13.14 -23.65
C ASP A 174 -7.62 -13.67 -22.38
N ASP A 175 -8.03 -12.78 -21.46
CA ASP A 175 -8.60 -13.10 -20.16
C ASP A 175 -7.81 -14.19 -19.41
N GLY A 176 -6.71 -13.81 -18.76
CA GLY A 176 -5.87 -14.72 -17.98
C GLY A 176 -6.56 -15.44 -16.83
N LEU A 177 -7.75 -14.98 -16.39
CA LEU A 177 -8.56 -15.69 -15.38
C LEU A 177 -9.33 -16.87 -15.98
N ALA A 178 -9.69 -16.79 -17.27
CA ALA A 178 -10.41 -17.84 -18.00
C ALA A 178 -9.49 -18.78 -18.79
N THR A 179 -8.27 -18.33 -19.10
CA THR A 179 -7.31 -19.10 -19.90
C THR A 179 -6.55 -20.14 -19.06
N LEU A 180 -6.26 -21.30 -19.67
CA LEU A 180 -5.46 -22.38 -19.08
C LEU A 180 -4.00 -21.96 -18.91
N TRP A 181 -3.42 -22.20 -17.73
CA TRP A 181 -2.01 -21.91 -17.47
C TRP A 181 -1.17 -23.15 -17.80
N SER A 182 0.08 -22.93 -18.25
CA SER A 182 0.99 -24.01 -18.62
C SER A 182 2.44 -23.53 -18.59
N GLY A 183 3.37 -24.43 -18.27
CA GLY A 183 4.81 -24.17 -18.28
C GLY A 183 5.44 -24.21 -16.88
N ARG A 184 6.75 -24.00 -16.84
CA ARG A 184 7.55 -24.16 -15.61
C ARG A 184 7.19 -23.14 -14.53
N MET A 185 7.11 -21.85 -14.87
CA MET A 185 6.82 -20.80 -13.91
C MET A 185 5.87 -19.76 -14.48
N ALA A 186 4.77 -19.52 -13.77
CA ALA A 186 3.92 -18.35 -13.97
C ALA A 186 4.34 -17.22 -13.02
N PHE A 187 4.66 -16.05 -13.56
CA PHE A 187 4.87 -14.83 -12.78
C PHE A 187 3.64 -13.93 -12.87
N VAL A 188 3.05 -13.58 -11.72
CA VAL A 188 1.73 -12.93 -11.66
C VAL A 188 1.85 -11.57 -10.96
N ASN A 189 1.70 -10.48 -11.72
CA ASN A 189 1.51 -9.12 -11.18
C ASN A 189 0.20 -8.54 -11.75
N PRO A 190 -0.95 -8.82 -11.11
CA PRO A 190 -2.25 -8.56 -11.69
C PRO A 190 -2.75 -7.14 -11.43
N PRO A 191 -3.86 -6.72 -12.10
CA PRO A 191 -4.59 -5.55 -11.66
C PRO A 191 -5.08 -5.72 -10.21
N PHE A 192 -4.56 -4.88 -9.30
CA PHE A 192 -4.85 -5.00 -7.87
C PHE A 192 -6.30 -4.65 -7.47
N SER A 193 -7.09 -4.10 -8.39
CA SER A 193 -8.53 -3.90 -8.20
C SER A 193 -9.32 -5.21 -8.16
N ASP A 194 -8.82 -6.29 -8.77
CA ASP A 194 -9.46 -7.62 -8.80
C ASP A 194 -8.61 -8.70 -8.11
N LEU A 195 -7.85 -8.29 -7.08
CA LEU A 195 -6.84 -9.12 -6.44
C LEU A 195 -7.37 -10.47 -5.93
N THR A 196 -8.58 -10.50 -5.37
CA THR A 196 -9.18 -11.73 -4.82
C THR A 196 -9.37 -12.81 -5.89
N ARG A 197 -9.84 -12.44 -7.10
CA ARG A 197 -10.02 -13.39 -8.21
C ARG A 197 -8.67 -13.88 -8.73
N TRP A 198 -7.67 -13.00 -8.81
CA TRP A 198 -6.32 -13.37 -9.24
C TRP A 198 -5.60 -14.32 -8.27
N ILE A 199 -5.68 -14.05 -6.97
CA ILE A 199 -5.12 -14.99 -5.97
C ILE A 199 -5.89 -16.32 -6.03
N GLY A 200 -7.22 -16.29 -6.14
CA GLY A 200 -8.03 -17.49 -6.33
C GLY A 200 -7.58 -18.31 -7.55
N ARG A 201 -7.35 -17.64 -8.68
CA ARG A 201 -6.86 -18.28 -9.91
C ARG A 201 -5.47 -18.91 -9.77
N CYS A 202 -4.56 -18.26 -9.04
CA CYS A 202 -3.25 -18.84 -8.72
C CYS A 202 -3.41 -20.12 -7.88
N CYS A 203 -4.29 -20.10 -6.89
CA CYS A 203 -4.58 -21.27 -6.07
C CYS A 203 -5.22 -22.38 -6.92
N ASP A 204 -6.13 -22.06 -7.83
CA ASP A 204 -6.75 -23.04 -8.74
C ASP A 204 -5.72 -23.66 -9.69
N ALA A 205 -4.81 -22.84 -10.27
CA ALA A 205 -3.72 -23.32 -11.11
C ALA A 205 -2.80 -24.28 -10.34
N TRP A 206 -2.49 -23.95 -9.09
CA TRP A 206 -1.67 -24.79 -8.21
C TRP A 206 -2.38 -26.10 -7.86
N ASP A 207 -3.64 -26.04 -7.43
CA ASP A 207 -4.43 -27.22 -7.05
C ASP A 207 -4.62 -28.19 -8.22
N ARG A 208 -4.70 -27.67 -9.45
CA ARG A 208 -4.84 -28.44 -10.69
C ARG A 208 -3.51 -28.80 -11.36
N GLN A 209 -2.39 -28.37 -10.79
CA GLN A 209 -1.05 -28.60 -11.34
C GLN A 209 -0.90 -28.11 -12.79
N GLU A 210 -1.53 -26.98 -13.11
CA GLU A 210 -1.46 -26.37 -14.45
C GLU A 210 -0.05 -25.84 -14.75
N VAL A 211 0.68 -25.43 -13.73
CA VAL A 211 2.07 -24.93 -13.80
C VAL A 211 2.89 -25.50 -12.64
N GLU A 212 4.19 -25.69 -12.86
CA GLU A 212 5.07 -26.27 -11.83
C GLU A 212 5.34 -25.30 -10.68
N MET A 213 5.40 -23.99 -10.98
CA MET A 213 5.69 -22.93 -10.02
C MET A 213 4.85 -21.68 -10.30
N ILE A 214 4.45 -21.00 -9.23
CA ILE A 214 3.77 -19.70 -9.32
C ILE A 214 4.50 -18.72 -8.42
N VAL A 215 4.82 -17.54 -8.95
CA VAL A 215 5.38 -16.41 -8.20
C VAL A 215 4.44 -15.22 -8.35
N GLY A 216 3.67 -14.92 -7.31
CA GLY A 216 2.67 -13.86 -7.31
C GLY A 216 3.10 -12.63 -6.50
N LEU A 217 3.11 -11.45 -7.12
CA LEU A 217 3.40 -10.17 -6.47
C LEU A 217 2.09 -9.47 -6.10
N PHE A 218 1.78 -9.41 -4.80
CA PHE A 218 0.47 -8.95 -4.33
C PHE A 218 0.58 -7.90 -3.22
N PRO A 219 -0.41 -7.00 -3.08
CA PRO A 219 -0.63 -6.27 -1.84
C PRO A 219 -0.81 -7.25 -0.67
N ALA A 220 -0.16 -6.97 0.46
CA ALA A 220 -0.25 -7.82 1.66
C ALA A 220 -1.61 -7.68 2.36
N ARG A 221 -2.61 -8.45 1.90
CA ARG A 221 -3.98 -8.50 2.45
C ARG A 221 -4.25 -9.83 3.15
N THR A 222 -3.64 -9.99 4.32
CA THR A 222 -3.67 -11.24 5.07
C THR A 222 -5.02 -11.51 5.76
N GLU A 223 -5.92 -10.52 5.79
CA GLU A 223 -7.26 -10.60 6.36
C GLU A 223 -8.27 -11.31 5.44
N THR A 224 -7.95 -11.46 4.15
CA THR A 224 -8.89 -12.02 3.17
C THR A 224 -9.09 -13.52 3.37
N THR A 225 -10.32 -14.00 3.12
CA THR A 225 -10.67 -15.43 3.18
C THR A 225 -9.74 -16.27 2.30
N THR A 226 -9.55 -15.87 1.04
CA THR A 226 -8.66 -16.57 0.11
C THR A 226 -7.24 -16.68 0.66
N PHE A 227 -6.69 -15.62 1.24
CA PHE A 227 -5.35 -15.70 1.84
C PHE A 227 -5.33 -16.68 3.01
N ARG A 228 -6.27 -16.55 3.95
CA ARG A 228 -6.29 -17.35 5.18
C ARG A 228 -6.49 -18.84 4.93
N GLU A 229 -7.28 -19.19 3.91
CA GLU A 229 -7.69 -20.58 3.66
C GLU A 229 -6.88 -21.25 2.55
N ARG A 230 -6.38 -20.50 1.56
CA ARG A 230 -5.75 -21.06 0.35
C ARG A 230 -4.31 -20.62 0.10
N VAL A 231 -3.80 -19.64 0.84
CA VAL A 231 -2.40 -19.16 0.69
C VAL A 231 -1.60 -19.47 1.95
N PHE A 232 -2.11 -19.08 3.12
CA PHE A 232 -1.39 -19.22 4.38
C PHE A 232 -1.13 -20.70 4.71
N GLY A 233 0.14 -21.05 4.89
CA GLY A 233 0.56 -22.43 5.12
C GLY A 233 0.58 -23.32 3.87
N ILE A 234 0.23 -22.78 2.69
CA ILE A 234 0.25 -23.49 1.40
C ILE A 234 1.32 -22.92 0.48
N ALA A 235 1.41 -21.59 0.37
CA ALA A 235 2.47 -20.90 -0.34
C ALA A 235 3.55 -20.42 0.64
N ASP A 236 4.80 -20.35 0.17
CA ASP A 236 5.81 -19.56 0.87
C ASP A 236 5.51 -18.07 0.64
N VAL A 237 5.38 -17.29 1.71
CA VAL A 237 5.03 -15.88 1.65
C VAL A 237 6.21 -15.04 2.09
N LEU A 238 6.71 -14.19 1.20
CA LEU A 238 7.82 -13.28 1.44
C LEU A 238 7.29 -11.87 1.64
N LEU A 239 7.44 -11.32 2.85
CA LEU A 239 7.02 -9.96 3.20
C LEU A 239 8.12 -8.98 2.80
N MET A 240 7.82 -8.10 1.83
CA MET A 240 8.81 -7.15 1.31
C MET A 240 9.14 -6.08 2.36
N PRO A 241 10.43 -5.76 2.59
CA PRO A 241 10.84 -4.83 3.65
C PRO A 241 10.53 -3.36 3.29
N ARG A 242 10.22 -3.10 2.01
CA ARG A 242 9.95 -1.77 1.46
C ARG A 242 8.85 -1.84 0.42
N ARG A 243 8.14 -0.73 0.25
CA ARG A 243 7.13 -0.57 -0.79
C ARG A 243 7.81 -0.30 -2.13
N LEU A 244 7.41 -1.02 -3.17
CA LEU A 244 7.97 -0.89 -4.51
C LEU A 244 7.36 0.31 -5.24
N SER A 245 8.15 0.92 -6.12
CA SER A 245 7.69 1.91 -7.10
C SER A 245 7.51 1.24 -8.46
N PHE A 246 6.26 0.92 -8.81
CA PHE A 246 5.89 0.37 -10.11
C PHE A 246 6.05 1.40 -11.23
N TYR A 247 5.87 0.96 -12.47
CA TYR A 247 5.86 1.80 -13.66
C TYR A 247 4.46 1.84 -14.29
N ASP A 248 4.10 2.96 -14.89
CA ASP A 248 2.83 3.12 -15.62
C ASP A 248 2.92 2.62 -17.08
N GLU A 249 1.82 2.76 -17.84
CA GLU A 249 1.75 2.37 -19.26
C GLU A 249 2.74 3.09 -20.18
N HIS A 250 3.29 4.21 -19.72
CA HIS A 250 4.31 5.00 -20.42
C HIS A 250 5.72 4.69 -19.92
N ARG A 251 5.89 3.65 -19.09
CA ARG A 251 7.16 3.29 -18.45
C ARG A 251 7.73 4.44 -17.62
N THR A 252 6.88 5.26 -17.01
CA THR A 252 7.28 6.26 -16.03
C THR A 252 7.21 5.68 -14.62
N LYS A 253 8.29 5.84 -13.84
CA LYS A 253 8.34 5.33 -12.46
C LYS A 253 7.35 6.09 -11.58
N MET A 254 6.46 5.37 -10.93
CA MET A 254 5.44 5.90 -10.04
C MET A 254 5.99 6.13 -8.63
N ALA A 255 5.27 6.91 -7.83
CA ALA A 255 5.50 6.97 -6.39
C ALA A 255 5.39 5.56 -5.76
N PRO A 256 6.10 5.29 -4.64
CA PRO A 256 6.01 4.01 -3.96
C PRO A 256 4.56 3.64 -3.67
N ALA A 257 4.23 2.36 -3.83
CA ALA A 257 2.88 1.88 -3.61
C ALA A 257 2.35 2.32 -2.22
N PRO A 258 1.07 2.69 -2.09
CA PRO A 258 0.51 3.15 -0.81
C PRO A 258 0.23 2.01 0.18
N PHE A 259 0.54 0.76 -0.18
CA PHE A 259 0.31 -0.47 0.60
C PHE A 259 1.59 -1.32 0.69
N ALA A 260 1.63 -2.22 1.68
CA ALA A 260 2.68 -3.23 1.80
C ALA A 260 2.52 -4.28 0.69
N LEU A 261 3.63 -4.92 0.30
CA LEU A 261 3.69 -5.94 -0.74
C LEU A 261 4.21 -7.24 -0.16
N MET A 262 3.74 -8.34 -0.72
CA MET A 262 4.23 -9.69 -0.46
C MET A 262 4.44 -10.41 -1.79
N VAL A 263 5.36 -11.35 -1.79
CA VAL A 263 5.51 -12.34 -2.87
C VAL A 263 5.00 -13.67 -2.33
N CYS A 264 4.06 -14.30 -3.01
CA CYS A 264 3.58 -15.64 -2.68
C CYS A 264 4.15 -16.62 -3.70
N VAL A 265 4.80 -17.69 -3.23
CA VAL A 265 5.49 -18.67 -4.05
C VAL A 265 4.92 -20.05 -3.81
N TRP A 266 4.46 -20.70 -4.87
CA TRP A 266 4.04 -22.11 -4.88
C TRP A 266 5.04 -22.93 -5.68
N GLY A 267 5.39 -24.12 -5.19
CA GLY A 267 6.19 -25.10 -5.94
C GLY A 267 7.69 -24.81 -6.06
N ALA A 268 8.23 -23.81 -5.35
CA ALA A 268 9.67 -23.55 -5.35
C ALA A 268 10.42 -24.34 -4.28
N GLU A 269 11.64 -24.76 -4.63
CA GLU A 269 12.62 -25.29 -3.69
C GLU A 269 12.98 -24.23 -2.63
N ARG A 270 13.22 -24.70 -1.40
CA ARG A 270 13.50 -23.83 -0.25
C ARG A 270 14.69 -22.87 -0.50
N ASP A 271 15.74 -23.36 -1.13
CA ASP A 271 16.95 -22.58 -1.39
C ASP A 271 16.71 -21.42 -2.37
N ARG A 272 15.80 -21.60 -3.34
CA ARG A 272 15.40 -20.53 -4.27
C ARG A 272 14.61 -19.43 -3.57
N VAL A 273 13.72 -19.81 -2.65
CA VAL A 273 12.97 -18.87 -1.81
C VAL A 273 13.92 -18.09 -0.89
N LEU A 274 14.92 -18.78 -0.31
CA LEU A 274 15.95 -18.13 0.51
C LEU A 274 16.85 -17.19 -0.30
N ASP A 275 17.24 -17.56 -1.52
CA ASP A 275 18.00 -16.69 -2.42
C ASP A 275 17.21 -15.41 -2.75
N PHE A 276 15.92 -15.52 -3.08
CA PHE A 276 15.06 -14.35 -3.29
C PHE A 276 14.95 -13.48 -2.03
N ALA A 277 14.76 -14.10 -0.87
CA ALA A 277 14.69 -13.40 0.42
C ALA A 277 16.00 -12.65 0.71
N ALA A 278 17.17 -13.25 0.44
CA ALA A 278 18.47 -12.63 0.62
C ALA A 278 18.68 -11.43 -0.31
N ARG A 279 18.26 -11.53 -1.58
CA ARG A 279 18.33 -10.43 -2.56
C ARG A 279 17.46 -9.24 -2.19
N THR A 280 16.29 -9.52 -1.63
CA THR A 280 15.26 -8.50 -1.35
C THR A 280 15.28 -7.98 0.08
N GLY A 281 15.89 -8.73 1.01
CA GLY A 281 15.75 -8.52 2.44
C GLY A 281 14.36 -8.88 2.98
N ALA A 282 13.58 -9.69 2.25
CA ALA A 282 12.24 -10.09 2.67
C ALA A 282 12.28 -11.12 3.81
N LEU A 283 11.27 -11.06 4.68
CA LEU A 283 11.05 -12.07 5.71
C LEU A 283 10.12 -13.15 5.17
N VAL A 284 10.44 -14.41 5.45
CA VAL A 284 9.70 -15.56 4.91
C VAL A 284 8.77 -16.16 5.96
N LEU A 285 7.52 -16.36 5.57
CA LEU A 285 6.55 -17.22 6.23
C LEU A 285 6.43 -18.48 5.39
N TRP A 286 6.84 -19.62 5.94
CA TRP A 286 6.90 -20.87 5.21
C TRP A 286 5.53 -21.50 5.02
N ALA A 287 5.33 -22.14 3.87
CA ALA A 287 4.30 -23.15 3.74
C ALA A 287 4.57 -24.31 4.71
N THR A 288 3.51 -25.02 5.10
CA THR A 288 3.61 -26.23 5.90
C THR A 288 4.17 -27.38 5.07
N ASP A 289 4.94 -28.28 5.67
CA ASP A 289 5.69 -29.32 4.96
C ASP A 289 4.78 -30.23 4.09
N GLY A 290 3.53 -30.46 4.51
CA GLY A 290 2.56 -31.27 3.76
C GLY A 290 1.95 -30.59 2.53
N ALA A 291 2.03 -29.26 2.41
CA ALA A 291 1.44 -28.51 1.30
C ALA A 291 2.35 -28.46 0.06
N LYS A 292 3.66 -28.68 0.22
CA LYS A 292 4.65 -28.68 -0.88
C LYS A 292 4.68 -29.99 -1.66
N THR A 293 4.25 -31.09 -1.07
CA THR A 293 4.38 -32.46 -1.59
C THR A 293 3.39 -32.86 -2.68
N LYS A 294 2.52 -31.97 -3.19
CA LYS A 294 1.67 -32.32 -4.33
C LYS A 294 2.45 -32.49 -5.63
N VAL A 295 3.70 -32.03 -5.70
CA VAL A 295 4.60 -32.18 -6.85
C VAL A 295 5.50 -33.40 -6.65
N GLY A 296 4.94 -34.61 -6.82
CA GLY A 296 5.73 -35.84 -6.86
C GLY A 296 5.05 -37.03 -6.20
N GLY A 297 4.39 -37.87 -7.01
CA GLY A 297 3.79 -39.12 -6.53
C GLY A 297 2.95 -39.83 -7.59
N LEU A 298 3.56 -40.19 -8.72
CA LEU A 298 3.19 -41.44 -9.39
C LEU A 298 3.73 -42.56 -8.50
N ASP A 299 2.98 -42.91 -7.46
CA ASP A 299 3.29 -44.10 -6.67
C ASP A 299 2.69 -45.29 -7.42
N CYS A 300 3.55 -45.94 -8.21
CA CYS A 300 3.29 -47.22 -8.83
C CYS A 300 3.33 -48.29 -7.72
N GLY A 301 2.26 -48.35 -6.93
CA GLY A 301 2.08 -49.31 -5.84
C GLY A 301 0.93 -50.27 -6.13
N MET A 302 1.00 -50.99 -7.25
CA MET A 302 0.20 -52.20 -7.46
C MET A 302 1.02 -53.41 -6.98
N GLU A 303 0.86 -53.80 -5.72
CA GLU A 303 1.04 -55.20 -5.34
C GLU A 303 -0.34 -55.82 -5.06
N PRO A 304 -0.73 -56.87 -5.80
CA PRO A 304 -2.00 -57.54 -5.57
C PRO A 304 -1.87 -58.44 -4.34
N LEU A 305 -2.77 -58.27 -3.37
CA LEU A 305 -3.06 -59.32 -2.40
C LEU A 305 -3.64 -60.52 -3.17
N CYS A 306 -2.78 -61.48 -3.51
CA CYS A 306 -3.21 -62.84 -3.82
C CYS A 306 -3.49 -63.58 -2.51
N ALA A 307 -4.67 -64.19 -2.49
CA ALA A 307 -5.11 -65.13 -1.47
C ALA A 307 -4.25 -66.41 -1.49
N ALA A 308 -3.89 -66.88 -0.29
CA ALA A 308 -3.76 -68.30 0.09
C ALA A 308 -3.71 -68.38 1.62
#